data_AF-A0A9P1DDD8-F1
#
_entry.id   AF-A0A9P1DDD8-F1
#
_cell.length_a   1.000
_cell.length_b   1.000
_cell.length_c   1.000
_cell.angle_alpha   90.00
_cell.angle_beta   90.00
_cell.angle_gamma   90.00
#
_symmetry.space_group_name_H-M   'P 1'
#
loop_
_entity.id
_entity.type
_entity.pdbx_description
1 polymer ?
#
loop_
_entity_poly.entity_id
_entity_poly.type
_entity_poly.pdbx_seq_one_letter_code
_entity_poly.pdbx_strand_id
1 'polypeptide(L)'
;MRAKSKKSANYSRALHSLIHRDDKTLPVEIASVRTKVRIPRKRKVLLRPWPVIPLNNWMKLCFTDPKYSGFFFLAGKTLDEWADAQNMLKEFWSRYGKIDQTMVPSNPSQTIPVYLHGDEGRGLGKRPLLVISFQPVMSWVGANSIPSTKHAFTTRLVYSVIPSECYAPGGATIDPLLRHLVQDLNQLEQEGLEDWHVLGPEGSIRSLTSNFVPPDPYKPGVRSPLRDLTGGDNPKTIKIDIAHTHSIAGYGKDDLASSIVFLAVRCKIWGEGNYEKQLELAWDSFKAWCVENSRSTTIMEFSKKELKIVSLQTFPRGLGKGSDSAVVGAWLETVLDDLPIDQVPVASPETYQPMLRVLKWGNKATNDFFRTVYQKGDNLWIHRSRAAEAVEDCWAMTEAFGALASMAKQNQLSLWYMRPKIHMMQHVGLLGCNIVEILASRSNHTYGSNSDFHLFFSWKIGEKAWYQQTSSQTVLAILGWRCPTKWKTR
;
A
#
# COMPACT_ATOMS: atom_id res chain seq x y z
N MET A 1 -4.95 29.76 -22.78
CA MET A 1 -4.35 28.86 -23.81
C MET A 1 -2.97 28.45 -23.35
N ARG A 2 -2.67 27.15 -23.15
CA ARG A 2 -1.32 26.69 -22.79
C ARG A 2 -0.45 26.62 -24.04
N ALA A 3 0.63 27.40 -24.08
CA ALA A 3 1.69 27.23 -25.06
C ALA A 3 2.26 25.80 -24.92
N LYS A 4 1.98 24.93 -25.90
CA LYS A 4 2.61 23.61 -25.99
C LYS A 4 4.10 23.84 -26.22
N SER A 5 4.95 23.59 -25.22
CA SER A 5 6.39 23.66 -25.44
C SER A 5 6.77 22.58 -26.47
N LYS A 6 7.33 23.02 -27.62
CA LYS A 6 7.81 22.15 -28.71
C LYS A 6 8.93 21.19 -28.28
N LYS A 7 9.45 21.29 -27.05
CA LYS A 7 10.62 20.52 -26.55
C LYS A 7 10.28 19.15 -25.92
N SER A 8 9.00 18.77 -25.78
CA SER A 8 8.63 17.56 -25.01
C SER A 8 8.46 16.26 -25.80
N ALA A 9 8.61 16.27 -27.12
CA ALA A 9 8.23 15.13 -27.96
C ALA A 9 9.13 13.88 -27.82
N ASN A 10 10.30 13.98 -27.17
CA ASN A 10 11.30 12.91 -27.21
C ASN A 10 11.84 12.49 -25.83
N TYR A 11 11.21 12.80 -24.70
CA TYR A 11 11.75 12.39 -23.39
C TYR A 11 11.94 10.87 -23.25
N SER A 12 11.02 10.05 -23.75
CA SER A 12 11.18 8.59 -23.73
C SER A 12 12.34 8.13 -24.63
N ARG A 13 12.53 8.75 -25.79
CA ARG A 13 13.65 8.45 -26.69
C ARG A 13 14.98 8.89 -26.09
N ALA A 14 15.02 10.10 -25.51
CA ALA A 14 16.20 10.64 -24.83
C ALA A 14 16.55 9.82 -23.59
N LEU A 15 15.56 9.40 -22.79
CA LEU A 15 15.75 8.50 -21.66
C LEU A 15 16.24 7.13 -22.10
N HIS A 16 15.64 6.55 -23.15
CA HIS A 16 16.09 5.28 -23.71
C HIS A 16 17.55 5.39 -24.20
N SER A 17 17.86 6.42 -25.00
CA SER A 17 19.22 6.70 -25.45
C SER A 17 20.18 6.92 -24.29
N LEU A 18 19.76 7.62 -23.23
CA LEU A 18 20.57 7.83 -22.03
C LEU A 18 20.85 6.51 -21.31
N ILE A 19 19.83 5.67 -21.11
CA ILE A 19 19.95 4.37 -20.45
C ILE A 19 20.92 3.46 -21.22
N HIS A 20 20.82 3.40 -22.55
CA HIS A 20 21.72 2.57 -23.37
C HIS A 20 23.12 3.17 -23.51
N ARG A 21 23.23 4.49 -23.67
CA ARG A 21 24.53 5.18 -23.79
C ARG A 21 25.33 5.07 -22.50
N ASP A 22 24.67 5.16 -21.36
CA ASP A 22 25.31 5.16 -20.04
C ASP A 22 25.33 3.75 -19.41
N ASP A 23 25.02 2.72 -20.22
CA ASP A 23 24.96 1.30 -19.85
C ASP A 23 24.22 1.03 -18.53
N LYS A 24 23.04 1.65 -18.41
CA LYS A 24 22.13 1.54 -17.26
C LYS A 24 21.09 0.43 -17.45
N THR A 25 21.30 -0.46 -18.43
CA THR A 25 20.45 -1.63 -18.62
C THR A 25 20.94 -2.79 -17.77
N LEU A 26 20.00 -3.47 -17.10
CA LEU A 26 20.27 -4.76 -16.46
C LEU A 26 19.89 -5.86 -17.46
N PRO A 27 20.81 -6.79 -17.82
CA PRO A 27 20.54 -7.84 -18.80
C PRO A 27 19.74 -8.99 -18.17
N VAL A 28 18.62 -8.68 -17.53
CA VAL A 28 17.74 -9.69 -16.94
C VAL A 28 17.04 -10.44 -18.07
N GLU A 29 17.05 -11.76 -17.99
CA GLU A 29 16.38 -12.62 -18.96
C GLU A 29 14.86 -12.38 -18.96
N ILE A 30 14.30 -12.09 -20.13
CA ILE A 30 12.87 -11.86 -20.33
C ILE A 30 12.23 -13.16 -20.83
N ALA A 31 11.34 -13.73 -20.03
CA ALA A 31 10.52 -14.86 -20.42
C ALA A 31 9.24 -14.41 -21.15
N SER A 32 8.45 -15.37 -21.66
CA SER A 32 7.16 -15.04 -22.26
C SER A 32 6.07 -16.05 -21.89
N VAL A 33 4.88 -15.54 -21.61
CA VAL A 33 3.70 -16.35 -21.29
C VAL A 33 2.71 -16.26 -22.44
N ARG A 34 2.29 -17.40 -22.98
CA ARG A 34 1.22 -17.44 -23.99
C ARG A 34 -0.11 -17.08 -23.32
N THR A 35 -0.64 -15.90 -23.61
CA THR A 35 -1.88 -15.41 -23.02
C THR A 35 -2.79 -14.78 -24.08
N LYS A 36 -4.11 -14.75 -23.84
CA LYS A 36 -5.05 -14.09 -24.75
C LYS A 36 -4.92 -12.58 -24.56
N VAL A 37 -4.69 -11.85 -25.64
CA VAL A 37 -4.50 -10.39 -25.62
C VAL A 37 -5.50 -9.74 -26.56
N ARG A 38 -6.24 -8.75 -26.08
CA ARG A 38 -7.09 -7.91 -26.93
C ARG A 38 -6.22 -6.91 -27.67
N ILE A 39 -6.26 -6.91 -29.00
CA ILE A 39 -5.56 -5.91 -29.82
C ILE A 39 -6.46 -4.69 -29.97
N PRO A 40 -6.12 -3.53 -29.38
CA PRO A 40 -7.05 -2.39 -29.27
C PRO A 40 -7.56 -1.91 -30.63
N ARG A 41 -6.67 -1.84 -31.64
CA ARG A 41 -7.01 -1.36 -32.99
C ARG A 41 -7.87 -2.34 -33.79
N LYS A 42 -7.70 -3.65 -33.57
CA LYS A 42 -8.38 -4.69 -34.35
C LYS A 42 -9.64 -5.21 -33.64
N ARG A 43 -9.82 -4.88 -32.36
CA ARG A 43 -10.87 -5.44 -31.48
C ARG A 43 -10.92 -6.98 -31.51
N LYS A 44 -9.79 -7.63 -31.82
CA LYS A 44 -9.63 -9.09 -31.86
C LYS A 44 -8.85 -9.54 -30.63
N VAL A 45 -9.23 -10.68 -30.07
CA VAL A 45 -8.48 -11.37 -29.02
C VAL A 45 -7.61 -12.42 -29.69
N LEU A 46 -6.29 -12.34 -29.53
CA LEU A 46 -5.34 -13.30 -30.09
C LEU A 46 -4.49 -13.91 -28.99
N LEU A 47 -4.11 -15.18 -29.14
CA LEU A 47 -3.11 -15.81 -28.29
C LEU A 47 -1.72 -15.27 -28.68
N ARG A 48 -1.03 -14.58 -27.77
CA ARG A 48 0.28 -13.97 -28.02
C ARG A 48 1.25 -14.30 -26.88
N PRO A 49 2.55 -14.46 -27.17
CA PRO A 49 3.55 -14.44 -26.11
C PRO A 49 3.58 -13.03 -25.51
N TRP A 50 3.39 -12.94 -24.20
CA TRP A 50 3.45 -11.68 -23.45
C TRP A 50 4.70 -11.67 -22.57
N PRO A 51 5.51 -10.60 -22.61
CA PRO A 51 6.77 -10.56 -21.89
C PRO A 51 6.53 -10.52 -20.37
N VAL A 52 7.33 -11.31 -19.66
CA VAL A 52 7.41 -11.32 -18.20
C VAL A 52 8.87 -11.42 -17.79
N ILE A 53 9.20 -10.89 -16.61
CA ILE A 53 10.52 -11.02 -16.00
C ILE A 53 10.29 -11.70 -14.64
N PRO A 54 10.38 -13.04 -14.59
CA PRO A 54 10.12 -13.77 -13.36
C PRO A 54 11.13 -13.40 -12.27
N LEU A 55 10.75 -13.59 -11.01
CA LEU A 55 11.60 -13.22 -9.87
C LEU A 55 12.90 -14.02 -9.90
N ASN A 56 12.86 -15.26 -10.39
CA ASN A 56 14.04 -16.12 -10.49
C ASN A 56 15.13 -15.49 -11.37
N ASN A 57 14.76 -14.85 -12.47
CA ASN A 57 15.69 -14.22 -13.39
C ASN A 57 16.29 -12.95 -12.79
N TRP A 58 15.49 -12.18 -12.04
CA TRP A 58 16.00 -11.05 -11.25
C TRP A 58 17.02 -11.51 -10.21
N MET A 59 16.69 -12.54 -9.43
CA MET A 59 17.58 -13.04 -8.39
C MET A 59 18.85 -13.65 -8.99
N LYS A 60 18.74 -14.47 -10.04
CA LYS A 60 19.89 -15.02 -10.77
C LYS A 60 20.87 -13.90 -11.14
N LEU A 61 20.41 -12.86 -11.86
CA LEU A 61 21.28 -11.75 -12.23
C LEU A 61 21.90 -11.07 -11.00
N CYS A 62 21.09 -10.74 -9.99
CA CYS A 62 21.56 -9.98 -8.84
C CYS A 62 22.55 -10.77 -7.96
N PHE A 63 22.48 -12.10 -7.93
CA PHE A 63 23.37 -12.95 -7.13
C PHE A 63 24.59 -13.45 -7.91
N THR A 64 24.50 -13.66 -9.23
CA THR A 64 25.62 -14.18 -10.02
C THR A 64 26.52 -13.10 -10.62
N ASP A 65 26.00 -11.90 -10.87
CA ASP A 65 26.81 -10.78 -11.34
C ASP A 65 27.69 -10.26 -10.19
N PRO A 66 29.03 -10.32 -10.31
CA PRO A 66 29.94 -9.88 -9.25
C PRO A 66 29.76 -8.42 -8.85
N LYS A 67 29.22 -7.58 -9.74
CA LYS A 67 28.95 -6.16 -9.45
C LYS A 67 27.86 -5.99 -8.40
N TYR A 68 26.89 -6.88 -8.35
CA TYR A 68 25.77 -6.80 -7.42
C TYR A 68 25.95 -7.75 -6.25
N SER A 69 26.39 -8.99 -6.47
CA SER A 69 26.70 -9.95 -5.40
C SER A 69 25.62 -10.00 -4.30
N GLY A 70 24.34 -10.05 -4.69
CA GLY A 70 23.19 -10.08 -3.77
C GLY A 70 22.74 -8.73 -3.19
N PHE A 71 23.45 -7.63 -3.43
CA PHE A 71 23.23 -6.29 -2.84
C PHE A 71 21.77 -5.84 -2.74
N PHE A 72 20.99 -6.03 -3.81
CA PHE A 72 19.59 -5.60 -3.86
C PHE A 72 18.64 -6.41 -2.97
N PHE A 73 19.00 -7.65 -2.66
CA PHE A 73 18.17 -8.58 -1.87
C PHE A 73 18.70 -8.79 -0.44
N LEU A 74 19.97 -8.46 -0.19
CA LEU A 74 20.62 -8.60 1.11
C LEU A 74 20.75 -7.26 1.85
N ALA A 75 19.78 -6.37 1.64
CA ALA A 75 19.68 -5.08 2.29
C ALA A 75 20.95 -4.20 2.19
N GLY A 76 21.63 -4.24 1.05
CA GLY A 76 22.85 -3.47 0.78
C GLY A 76 24.13 -4.21 1.11
N LYS A 77 24.02 -5.44 1.63
CA LYS A 77 25.15 -6.34 1.87
C LYS A 77 25.46 -7.16 0.63
N THR A 78 26.71 -7.56 0.48
CA THR A 78 27.13 -8.48 -0.59
C THR A 78 27.28 -9.91 -0.08
N LEU A 79 27.53 -10.87 -0.96
CA LEU A 79 27.82 -12.25 -0.58
C LEU A 79 29.13 -12.38 0.21
N ASP A 80 30.05 -11.43 0.11
CA ASP A 80 31.25 -11.39 0.95
C ASP A 80 30.92 -11.10 2.42
N GLU A 81 29.77 -10.47 2.66
CA GLU A 81 29.19 -10.19 3.98
C GLU A 81 28.08 -11.20 4.34
N TRP A 82 28.18 -12.43 3.83
CA TRP A 82 27.10 -13.42 3.95
C TRP A 82 26.69 -13.70 5.40
N ALA A 83 27.65 -13.79 6.33
CA ALA A 83 27.36 -14.02 7.75
C ALA A 83 26.47 -12.90 8.35
N ASP A 84 26.73 -11.65 7.99
CA ASP A 84 25.91 -10.52 8.43
C ASP A 84 24.52 -10.57 7.81
N ALA A 85 24.43 -10.90 6.51
CA ALA A 85 23.16 -11.07 5.84
C ALA A 85 22.33 -12.18 6.49
N GLN A 86 22.96 -13.30 6.86
CA GLN A 86 22.30 -14.39 7.58
C GLN A 86 21.75 -13.97 8.94
N ASN A 87 22.54 -13.21 9.70
CA ASN A 87 22.13 -12.69 11.00
C ASN A 87 20.93 -11.75 10.86
N MET A 88 20.97 -10.85 9.88
CA MET A 88 19.85 -9.96 9.55
C MET A 88 18.57 -10.74 9.19
N LEU A 89 18.66 -11.74 8.30
CA LEU A 89 17.50 -12.54 7.90
C LEU A 89 16.95 -13.33 9.10
N LYS A 90 17.83 -13.93 9.90
CA LYS A 90 17.44 -14.65 11.12
C LYS A 90 16.71 -13.73 12.10
N GLU A 91 17.22 -12.51 12.29
CA GLU A 91 16.60 -11.50 13.14
C GLU A 91 15.22 -11.08 12.61
N PHE A 92 15.11 -10.80 11.30
CA PHE A 92 13.83 -10.49 10.66
C PHE A 92 12.78 -11.57 10.94
N TRP A 93 13.10 -12.83 10.68
CA TRP A 93 12.17 -13.95 10.86
C TRP A 93 11.89 -14.25 12.33
N SER A 94 12.86 -14.03 13.22
CA SER A 94 12.65 -14.14 14.66
C SER A 94 11.64 -13.10 15.14
N ARG A 95 11.74 -11.85 14.66
CA ARG A 95 10.77 -10.79 14.95
C ARG A 95 9.40 -11.11 14.34
N TYR A 96 9.37 -11.53 13.07
CA TYR A 96 8.13 -11.87 12.37
C TYR A 96 7.40 -13.07 13.01
N GLY A 97 8.13 -14.08 13.51
CA GLY A 97 7.55 -15.24 14.20
C GLY A 97 6.75 -14.89 15.46
N LYS A 98 7.06 -13.74 16.10
CA LYS A 98 6.26 -13.20 17.21
C LYS A 98 4.86 -12.74 16.76
N ILE A 99 4.71 -12.40 15.47
CA ILE A 99 3.45 -11.97 14.86
C ILE A 99 2.72 -13.18 14.26
N ASP A 100 3.42 -13.97 13.45
CA ASP A 100 2.86 -15.14 12.77
C ASP A 100 3.91 -16.24 12.62
N GLN A 101 3.91 -17.16 13.58
CA GLN A 101 4.82 -18.31 13.59
C GLN A 101 4.59 -19.26 12.41
N THR A 102 3.39 -19.29 11.82
CA THR A 102 3.04 -20.23 10.74
C THR A 102 3.69 -19.89 9.41
N MET A 103 4.16 -18.64 9.27
CA MET A 103 4.81 -18.12 8.08
C MET A 103 6.34 -18.03 8.23
N VAL A 104 6.89 -18.46 9.39
CA VAL A 104 8.34 -18.52 9.57
C VAL A 104 8.87 -19.70 8.76
N PRO A 105 9.80 -19.46 7.82
CA PRO A 105 10.38 -20.51 6.98
C PRO A 105 11.23 -21.47 7.81
N SER A 106 11.45 -22.67 7.29
CA SER A 106 12.33 -23.67 7.94
C SER A 106 13.80 -23.23 8.03
N ASN A 107 14.26 -22.35 7.12
CA ASN A 107 15.63 -21.83 7.08
C ASN A 107 15.64 -20.29 7.14
N PRO A 108 15.32 -19.67 8.30
CA PRO A 108 15.12 -18.23 8.40
C PRO A 108 16.37 -17.42 8.06
N SER A 109 17.56 -17.86 8.47
CA SER A 109 18.82 -17.15 8.16
C SER A 109 19.16 -17.14 6.68
N GLN A 110 18.43 -17.88 5.85
CA GLN A 110 18.68 -17.97 4.42
C GLN A 110 17.41 -17.64 3.63
N THR A 111 16.39 -17.06 4.25
CA THR A 111 15.11 -16.81 3.57
C THR A 111 14.91 -15.32 3.35
N ILE A 112 14.72 -14.89 2.09
CA ILE A 112 14.57 -13.48 1.74
C ILE A 112 13.09 -13.11 1.65
N PRO A 113 12.57 -12.26 2.56
CA PRO A 113 11.19 -11.79 2.47
C PRO A 113 11.01 -10.82 1.30
N VAL A 114 9.95 -11.03 0.50
CA VAL A 114 9.61 -10.22 -0.68
C VAL A 114 8.12 -9.82 -0.65
N TYR A 115 7.83 -8.57 -1.02
CA TYR A 115 6.48 -8.11 -1.30
C TYR A 115 6.12 -8.35 -2.76
N LEU A 116 4.91 -8.86 -3.01
CA LEU A 116 4.30 -8.88 -4.33
C LEU A 116 3.29 -7.73 -4.45
N HIS A 117 3.54 -6.82 -5.38
CA HIS A 117 2.66 -5.70 -5.66
C HIS A 117 1.96 -5.90 -7.01
N GLY A 118 0.64 -5.74 -7.02
CA GLY A 118 -0.15 -5.50 -8.23
C GLY A 118 -0.82 -4.13 -8.13
N ASP A 119 -0.49 -3.20 -9.03
CA ASP A 119 -1.07 -1.85 -9.06
C ASP A 119 -1.64 -1.55 -10.44
N GLU A 120 -2.94 -1.27 -10.53
CA GLU A 120 -3.59 -0.88 -11.78
C GLU A 120 -3.67 0.65 -11.90
N GLY A 121 -2.57 1.24 -12.35
CA GLY A 121 -2.32 2.68 -12.55
C GLY A 121 -2.88 3.27 -13.83
N ARG A 122 -3.32 4.53 -13.82
CA ARG A 122 -3.34 5.31 -15.06
C ARG A 122 -2.01 6.02 -15.25
N GLY A 123 -1.20 5.57 -16.21
CA GLY A 123 0.05 6.25 -16.57
C GLY A 123 -0.19 7.65 -17.16
N LEU A 124 0.87 8.34 -17.58
CA LEU A 124 0.78 9.68 -18.19
C LEU A 124 -0.15 9.74 -19.42
N GLY A 125 -0.36 8.60 -20.09
CA GLY A 125 -1.32 8.46 -21.19
C GLY A 125 -2.80 8.45 -20.78
N LYS A 126 -3.13 8.57 -19.48
CA LYS A 126 -4.49 8.39 -18.90
C LYS A 126 -5.13 7.02 -19.18
N ARG A 127 -4.33 6.06 -19.63
CA ARG A 127 -4.74 4.69 -19.90
C ARG A 127 -4.41 3.82 -18.69
N PRO A 128 -5.36 3.01 -18.20
CA PRO A 128 -5.07 2.08 -17.13
C PRO A 128 -4.02 1.05 -17.57
N LEU A 129 -3.15 0.70 -16.63
CA LEU A 129 -1.94 -0.08 -16.80
C LEU A 129 -1.73 -0.88 -15.52
N LEU A 130 -1.88 -2.19 -15.58
CA LEU A 130 -1.48 -3.06 -14.49
C LEU A 130 0.03 -3.23 -14.51
N VAL A 131 0.67 -2.95 -13.38
CA VAL A 131 2.06 -3.26 -13.12
C VAL A 131 2.09 -4.29 -12.00
N ILE A 132 2.71 -5.43 -12.27
CA ILE A 132 3.05 -6.43 -11.26
C ILE A 132 4.55 -6.33 -11.01
N SER A 133 4.95 -6.26 -9.76
CA SER A 133 6.36 -6.13 -9.38
C SER A 133 6.65 -6.76 -8.03
N PHE A 134 7.88 -7.21 -7.86
CA PHE A 134 8.44 -7.64 -6.58
C PHE A 134 9.18 -6.50 -5.90
N GLN A 135 9.24 -6.54 -4.58
CA GLN A 135 10.01 -5.59 -3.78
C GLN A 135 10.58 -6.34 -2.56
N PRO A 136 11.91 -6.47 -2.42
CA PRO A 136 12.51 -6.97 -1.19
C PRO A 136 11.98 -6.19 0.01
N VAL A 137 11.62 -6.89 1.07
CA VAL A 137 11.05 -6.26 2.27
C VAL A 137 12.07 -5.32 2.92
N MET A 138 13.33 -5.74 2.96
CA MET A 138 14.47 -4.94 3.39
C MET A 138 15.10 -4.24 2.19
N SER A 139 15.25 -2.92 2.25
CA SER A 139 15.87 -2.17 1.16
C SER A 139 17.38 -2.32 1.14
N TRP A 140 17.98 -2.06 -0.02
CA TRP A 140 19.44 -1.94 -0.16
C TRP A 140 20.08 -0.84 0.73
N VAL A 141 19.27 -0.01 1.39
CA VAL A 141 19.73 1.02 2.34
C VAL A 141 20.02 0.42 3.73
N GLY A 142 19.46 -0.76 4.03
CA GLY A 142 19.66 -1.45 5.29
C GLY A 142 18.42 -2.21 5.77
N ALA A 143 18.64 -3.10 6.73
CA ALA A 143 17.65 -4.02 7.28
C ALA A 143 16.38 -3.36 7.85
N ASN A 144 16.51 -2.15 8.41
CA ASN A 144 15.39 -1.44 9.05
C ASN A 144 14.70 -0.43 8.12
N SER A 145 15.16 -0.29 6.88
CA SER A 145 14.62 0.67 5.93
C SER A 145 13.74 -0.04 4.91
N ILE A 146 12.46 0.35 4.84
CA ILE A 146 11.59 -0.02 3.71
C ILE A 146 12.02 0.81 2.49
N PRO A 147 12.11 0.22 1.29
CA PRO A 147 12.50 0.94 0.08
C PRO A 147 11.56 2.09 -0.35
N SER A 148 10.46 2.32 0.35
CA SER A 148 9.37 3.21 -0.08
C SER A 148 9.70 4.69 -0.05
N THR A 149 10.74 5.10 0.67
CA THR A 149 11.14 6.52 0.82
C THR A 149 12.10 7.00 -0.27
N LYS A 150 12.60 6.11 -1.14
CA LYS A 150 13.53 6.44 -2.24
C LYS A 150 12.91 6.14 -3.61
N HIS A 151 13.55 6.64 -4.67
CA HIS A 151 13.04 6.56 -6.05
C HIS A 151 12.67 5.13 -6.45
N ALA A 152 11.45 4.95 -6.97
CA ALA A 152 10.87 3.67 -7.39
C ALA A 152 11.72 2.89 -8.42
N PHE A 153 12.64 3.56 -9.13
CA PHE A 153 13.57 2.96 -10.08
C PHE A 153 14.64 2.07 -9.44
N THR A 154 14.84 2.15 -8.12
CA THR A 154 15.91 1.40 -7.42
C THR A 154 15.37 0.34 -6.46
N THR A 155 14.04 0.13 -6.43
CA THR A 155 13.40 -0.60 -5.32
C THR A 155 12.38 -1.65 -5.75
N ARG A 156 12.03 -1.71 -7.05
CA ARG A 156 11.01 -2.62 -7.57
C ARG A 156 11.51 -3.37 -8.78
N LEU A 157 11.29 -4.67 -8.75
CA LEU A 157 11.66 -5.61 -9.79
C LEU A 157 10.41 -5.93 -10.57
N VAL A 158 10.29 -5.40 -11.78
CA VAL A 158 9.06 -5.53 -12.58
C VAL A 158 8.89 -6.98 -13.01
N TYR A 159 7.71 -7.56 -12.79
CA TYR A 159 7.30 -8.84 -13.38
C TYR A 159 6.68 -8.63 -14.76
N SER A 160 5.62 -7.83 -14.82
CA SER A 160 4.94 -7.54 -16.09
C SER A 160 4.19 -6.21 -16.03
N VAL A 161 3.99 -5.62 -17.21
CA VAL A 161 3.27 -4.36 -17.40
C VAL A 161 2.23 -4.60 -18.50
N ILE A 162 0.94 -4.37 -18.21
CA ILE A 162 -0.17 -4.72 -19.10
C ILE A 162 -1.15 -3.56 -19.22
N PRO A 163 -1.31 -2.94 -20.41
CA PRO A 163 -2.35 -1.93 -20.61
C PRO A 163 -3.74 -2.56 -20.49
N SER A 164 -4.69 -1.88 -19.85
CA SER A 164 -6.05 -2.44 -19.68
C SER A 164 -6.78 -2.61 -21.01
N GLU A 165 -6.42 -1.84 -22.04
CA GLU A 165 -6.93 -2.08 -23.39
C GLU A 165 -6.54 -3.46 -23.95
N CYS A 166 -5.50 -4.09 -23.41
CA CYS A 166 -5.03 -5.42 -23.80
C CYS A 166 -5.75 -6.57 -23.08
N TYR A 167 -6.60 -6.29 -22.08
CA TYR A 167 -7.32 -7.33 -21.36
C TYR A 167 -8.36 -8.00 -22.27
N ALA A 168 -8.22 -9.32 -22.41
CA ALA A 168 -9.23 -10.22 -22.91
C ALA A 168 -10.29 -10.44 -21.82
N PRO A 169 -11.57 -10.65 -22.21
CA PRO A 169 -12.66 -10.84 -21.27
C PRO A 169 -12.48 -12.10 -20.42
N GLY A 170 -13.11 -12.11 -19.24
CA GLY A 170 -13.17 -13.29 -18.37
C GLY A 170 -11.81 -13.71 -17.79
N GLY A 171 -10.92 -12.76 -17.49
CA GLY A 171 -9.61 -13.05 -16.88
C GLY A 171 -8.58 -13.66 -17.84
N ALA A 172 -8.93 -13.91 -19.10
CA ALA A 172 -8.11 -14.70 -20.01
C ALA A 172 -6.74 -14.10 -20.38
N THR A 173 -6.48 -12.83 -20.06
CA THR A 173 -5.14 -12.24 -20.10
C THR A 173 -4.39 -12.41 -18.78
N ILE A 174 -5.07 -12.09 -17.68
CA ILE A 174 -4.47 -11.94 -16.35
C ILE A 174 -4.23 -13.30 -15.70
N ASP A 175 -5.16 -14.24 -15.79
CA ASP A 175 -5.06 -15.53 -15.12
C ASP A 175 -3.85 -16.34 -15.58
N PRO A 176 -3.52 -16.47 -16.88
CA PRO A 176 -2.30 -17.16 -17.30
C PRO A 176 -1.02 -16.49 -16.77
N LEU A 177 -1.02 -15.16 -16.69
CA LEU A 177 0.14 -14.40 -16.17
C LEU A 177 0.31 -14.57 -14.67
N LEU A 178 -0.80 -14.59 -13.92
CA LEU A 178 -0.79 -14.87 -12.48
C LEU A 178 -0.46 -16.33 -12.18
N ARG A 179 -0.90 -17.29 -13.00
CA ARG A 179 -0.49 -18.70 -12.85
C ARG A 179 1.00 -18.87 -13.06
N HIS A 180 1.56 -18.28 -14.12
CA HIS A 180 3.00 -18.31 -14.36
C HIS A 180 3.77 -17.65 -13.22
N LEU A 181 3.27 -16.52 -12.71
CA LEU A 181 3.83 -15.85 -11.54
C LEU A 181 3.85 -16.77 -10.31
N VAL A 182 2.72 -17.42 -10.01
CA VAL A 182 2.60 -18.31 -8.85
C VAL A 182 3.47 -19.56 -9.02
N GLN A 183 3.56 -20.11 -10.22
CA GLN A 183 4.47 -21.21 -10.54
C GLN A 183 5.92 -20.81 -10.30
N ASP A 184 6.36 -19.65 -10.78
CA ASP A 184 7.70 -19.11 -10.55
C ASP A 184 7.99 -18.92 -9.05
N LEU A 185 7.04 -18.36 -8.30
CA LEU A 185 7.20 -18.15 -6.85
C LEU A 185 7.22 -19.46 -6.06
N ASN A 186 6.33 -20.40 -6.35
CA ASN A 186 6.31 -21.71 -5.69
C ASN A 186 7.56 -22.53 -6.05
N GLN A 187 8.02 -22.45 -7.30
CA GLN A 187 9.27 -23.06 -7.74
C GLN A 187 10.45 -22.49 -6.95
N LEU A 188 10.56 -21.17 -6.86
CA LEU A 188 11.60 -20.50 -6.05
C LEU A 188 11.56 -20.89 -4.58
N GLU A 189 10.37 -21.03 -3.99
CA GLU A 189 10.22 -21.44 -2.59
C GLU A 189 10.67 -22.88 -2.36
N GLN A 190 10.34 -23.79 -3.29
CA GLN A 190 10.64 -25.21 -3.17
C GLN A 190 12.08 -25.54 -3.53
N GLU A 191 12.56 -25.00 -4.65
CA GLU A 191 13.84 -25.35 -5.26
C GLU A 191 14.98 -24.40 -4.84
N GLY A 192 14.65 -23.17 -4.43
CA GLY A 192 15.64 -22.10 -4.28
C GLY A 192 16.25 -21.69 -5.63
N LEU A 193 17.45 -21.09 -5.61
CA LEU A 193 18.28 -20.87 -6.80
C LEU A 193 19.33 -22.00 -6.81
N GLU A 194 19.18 -23.00 -7.68
CA GLU A 194 20.06 -24.18 -7.66
C GLU A 194 21.52 -23.91 -8.04
N ASP A 195 22.42 -24.69 -7.40
CA ASP A 195 23.28 -25.65 -8.09
C ASP A 195 23.19 -27.04 -7.38
N TRP A 196 22.59 -28.03 -8.06
CA TRP A 196 22.69 -29.51 -7.99
C TRP A 196 22.90 -30.23 -6.65
N HIS A 197 21.92 -31.02 -6.15
CA HIS A 197 22.10 -32.47 -5.86
C HIS A 197 20.81 -33.25 -5.47
N VAL A 198 20.74 -34.48 -5.99
CA VAL A 198 19.70 -35.53 -5.90
C VAL A 198 19.27 -35.90 -4.48
N LEU A 199 17.95 -36.12 -4.25
CA LEU A 199 17.44 -36.98 -3.17
C LEU A 199 16.14 -37.74 -3.56
N GLY A 200 16.30 -38.91 -4.19
CA GLY A 200 15.61 -40.20 -3.96
C GLY A 200 14.07 -40.42 -4.13
N PRO A 201 13.62 -41.69 -4.28
CA PRO A 201 12.26 -42.07 -4.69
C PRO A 201 11.23 -42.41 -3.58
N GLU A 202 11.46 -42.07 -2.31
CA GLU A 202 10.69 -42.64 -1.17
C GLU A 202 9.95 -41.59 -0.29
N GLY A 203 8.95 -40.88 -0.82
CA GLY A 203 8.22 -39.83 -0.06
C GLY A 203 6.70 -39.98 -0.02
N SER A 204 6.16 -40.39 1.13
CA SER A 204 4.73 -40.68 1.36
C SER A 204 3.88 -39.44 1.68
N ILE A 205 3.42 -38.70 0.66
CA ILE A 205 2.36 -37.69 0.82
C ILE A 205 1.01 -38.32 0.53
N ARG A 206 0.24 -38.60 1.59
CA ARG A 206 -1.23 -38.39 1.68
C ARG A 206 -1.77 -38.96 3.00
N SER A 207 -2.35 -38.07 3.80
CA SER A 207 -3.77 -38.11 4.24
C SER A 207 -3.90 -37.42 5.59
N LEU A 208 -4.89 -36.53 5.71
CA LEU A 208 -5.76 -36.36 6.87
C LEU A 208 -6.77 -35.24 6.56
N THR A 209 -8.03 -35.45 6.91
CA THR A 209 -9.13 -34.49 6.80
C THR A 209 -9.65 -34.15 8.20
N SER A 210 -10.12 -32.92 8.40
CA SER A 210 -11.01 -32.57 9.51
C SER A 210 -12.00 -31.48 9.08
N ASN A 211 -13.28 -31.71 9.39
CA ASN A 211 -14.45 -31.01 8.89
C ASN A 211 -15.00 -30.01 9.91
N PHE A 212 -14.92 -28.72 9.55
CA PHE A 212 -16.05 -27.79 9.57
C PHE A 212 -15.72 -26.66 8.58
N VAL A 213 -16.46 -26.59 7.46
CA VAL A 213 -16.23 -25.63 6.38
C VAL A 213 -17.30 -24.54 6.48
N PRO A 214 -16.98 -23.33 6.94
CA PRO A 214 -17.89 -22.19 6.80
C PRO A 214 -18.14 -21.93 5.30
N PRO A 215 -19.30 -21.39 4.91
CA PRO A 215 -19.58 -21.07 3.52
C PRO A 215 -18.45 -20.21 2.94
N ASP A 216 -18.02 -20.56 1.73
CA ASP A 216 -16.91 -19.90 1.06
C ASP A 216 -17.18 -18.38 0.97
N PRO A 217 -16.36 -17.51 1.59
CA PRO A 217 -16.53 -16.06 1.52
C PRO A 217 -16.23 -15.50 0.12
N TYR A 218 -15.69 -16.32 -0.78
CA TYR A 218 -15.39 -15.94 -2.16
C TYR A 218 -16.64 -16.00 -3.04
N LYS A 219 -16.72 -15.07 -4.00
CA LYS A 219 -17.80 -15.08 -5.00
C LYS A 219 -17.74 -16.38 -5.80
N PRO A 220 -18.88 -17.00 -6.15
CA PRO A 220 -18.90 -18.15 -7.04
C PRO A 220 -18.23 -17.77 -8.37
N GLY A 221 -17.17 -18.49 -8.74
CA GLY A 221 -16.34 -18.16 -9.89
C GLY A 221 -15.00 -18.90 -9.91
N VAL A 222 -14.17 -18.60 -10.91
CA VAL A 222 -12.82 -19.17 -11.02
C VAL A 222 -11.98 -18.65 -9.86
N ARG A 223 -11.44 -19.58 -9.07
CA ARG A 223 -10.51 -19.31 -7.98
C ARG A 223 -9.32 -18.48 -8.51
N SER A 224 -8.99 -17.38 -7.82
CA SER A 224 -7.82 -16.57 -8.16
C SER A 224 -6.55 -17.43 -8.07
N PRO A 225 -5.66 -17.43 -9.09
CA PRO A 225 -4.40 -18.16 -9.04
C PRO A 225 -3.51 -17.78 -7.86
N LEU A 226 -3.61 -16.53 -7.35
CA LEU A 226 -2.84 -16.09 -6.18
C LEU A 226 -3.14 -16.89 -4.92
N ARG A 227 -4.28 -17.59 -4.86
CA ARG A 227 -4.63 -18.49 -3.77
C ARG A 227 -3.83 -19.79 -3.78
N ASP A 228 -3.13 -20.10 -4.87
CA ASP A 228 -2.27 -21.28 -5.00
C ASP A 228 -0.81 -21.01 -4.54
N LEU A 229 -0.52 -19.79 -4.07
CA LEU A 229 0.69 -19.51 -3.31
C LEU A 229 0.67 -20.28 -1.99
N THR A 230 1.83 -20.67 -1.47
CA THR A 230 1.92 -21.23 -0.11
C THR A 230 1.33 -20.26 0.91
N GLY A 231 0.30 -20.70 1.64
CA GLY A 231 -0.47 -19.86 2.56
C GLY A 231 -1.44 -18.87 1.88
N GLY A 232 -1.59 -18.86 0.56
CA GLY A 232 -2.49 -17.95 -0.18
C GLY A 232 -3.98 -18.14 0.11
N ASP A 233 -4.37 -19.30 0.65
CA ASP A 233 -5.71 -19.57 1.17
C ASP A 233 -5.91 -19.12 2.63
N ASN A 234 -4.82 -18.86 3.37
CA ASN A 234 -4.90 -18.41 4.74
C ASN A 234 -5.22 -16.90 4.75
N PRO A 235 -6.37 -16.45 5.27
CA PRO A 235 -6.74 -15.03 5.26
C PRO A 235 -5.73 -14.14 5.99
N LYS A 236 -4.86 -14.70 6.84
CA LYS A 236 -3.78 -13.97 7.51
C LYS A 236 -2.65 -13.51 6.57
N THR A 237 -2.49 -14.13 5.39
CA THR A 237 -1.43 -13.79 4.44
C THR A 237 -1.77 -12.56 3.59
N ILE A 238 -3.07 -12.32 3.37
CA ILE A 238 -3.56 -11.13 2.68
C ILE A 238 -3.68 -9.99 3.70
N LYS A 239 -2.77 -9.01 3.60
CA LYS A 239 -2.79 -7.83 4.47
C LYS A 239 -3.67 -6.74 3.87
N ILE A 240 -4.42 -6.05 4.74
CA ILE A 240 -5.25 -4.92 4.34
C ILE A 240 -4.36 -3.75 3.97
N ASP A 241 -4.55 -3.21 2.76
CA ASP A 241 -3.93 -1.95 2.37
C ASP A 241 -4.69 -0.79 3.01
N ILE A 242 -4.09 -0.20 4.04
CA ILE A 242 -4.65 0.94 4.79
C ILE A 242 -4.90 2.12 3.86
N ALA A 243 -4.04 2.37 2.88
CA ALA A 243 -4.22 3.47 1.95
C ALA A 243 -5.45 3.24 1.06
N HIS A 244 -5.77 2.01 0.67
CA HIS A 244 -7.01 1.70 -0.04
C HIS A 244 -8.25 1.70 0.84
N THR A 245 -8.06 1.41 2.12
CA THR A 245 -9.14 1.40 3.11
C THR A 245 -9.55 2.82 3.47
N HIS A 246 -8.58 3.74 3.53
CA HIS A 246 -8.77 5.15 3.87
C HIS A 246 -8.81 6.08 2.65
N SER A 247 -7.71 6.21 1.92
CA SER A 247 -7.49 7.29 0.95
C SER A 247 -7.84 6.91 -0.50
N ILE A 248 -7.61 5.68 -0.94
CA ILE A 248 -7.78 5.24 -2.33
C ILE A 248 -9.10 4.49 -2.47
N ALA A 249 -10.16 5.26 -2.79
CA ALA A 249 -11.55 4.79 -2.78
C ALA A 249 -12.00 4.27 -1.40
N GLY A 250 -11.31 4.70 -0.34
CA GLY A 250 -11.65 4.45 1.04
C GLY A 250 -12.68 5.43 1.59
N TYR A 251 -12.88 5.42 2.91
CA TYR A 251 -13.81 6.34 3.57
C TYR A 251 -13.18 7.71 3.88
N GLY A 252 -11.86 7.81 3.98
CA GLY A 252 -11.16 9.05 4.37
C GLY A 252 -11.35 10.21 3.41
N LYS A 253 -11.49 9.94 2.11
CA LYS A 253 -11.83 11.01 1.14
C LYS A 253 -13.24 11.55 1.32
N ASP A 254 -14.17 10.65 1.64
CA ASP A 254 -15.55 11.03 1.90
C ASP A 254 -15.60 11.83 3.21
N ASP A 255 -14.87 11.38 4.24
CA ASP A 255 -14.72 12.10 5.51
C ASP A 255 -14.21 13.53 5.32
N LEU A 256 -13.09 13.70 4.62
CA LEU A 256 -12.50 15.02 4.35
C LEU A 256 -13.42 15.89 3.50
N ALA A 257 -14.07 15.32 2.48
CA ALA A 257 -15.01 16.06 1.64
C ALA A 257 -16.23 16.54 2.45
N SER A 258 -16.75 15.70 3.33
CA SER A 258 -17.85 16.03 4.22
C SER A 258 -17.46 17.05 5.28
N SER A 259 -16.24 16.96 5.80
CA SER A 259 -15.66 17.93 6.71
C SER A 259 -15.55 19.31 6.08
N ILE A 260 -15.06 19.42 4.84
CA ILE A 260 -15.01 20.68 4.09
C ILE A 260 -16.40 21.28 3.93
N VAL A 261 -17.37 20.49 3.47
CA VAL A 261 -18.75 20.97 3.25
C VAL A 261 -19.38 21.39 4.58
N PHE A 262 -19.17 20.64 5.65
CA PHE A 262 -19.69 20.96 6.97
C PHE A 262 -19.13 22.30 7.45
N LEU A 263 -17.80 22.43 7.49
CA LEU A 263 -17.12 23.64 7.96
C LEU A 263 -17.46 24.87 7.09
N ALA A 264 -17.48 24.71 5.77
CA ALA A 264 -17.69 25.83 4.84
C ALA A 264 -19.15 26.24 4.75
N VAL A 265 -20.06 25.27 4.65
CA VAL A 265 -21.45 25.55 4.30
C VAL A 265 -22.36 25.59 5.53
N ARG A 266 -22.13 24.70 6.50
CA ARG A 266 -22.97 24.62 7.71
C ARG A 266 -22.44 25.51 8.84
N CYS A 267 -21.12 25.56 9.00
CA CYS A 267 -20.49 26.39 10.03
C CYS A 267 -20.02 27.75 9.52
N LYS A 268 -19.93 27.95 8.19
CA LYS A 268 -19.57 29.21 7.54
C LYS A 268 -18.26 29.83 8.05
N ILE A 269 -17.29 29.00 8.47
CA ILE A 269 -16.09 29.49 9.15
C ILE A 269 -15.19 30.36 8.26
N TRP A 270 -15.34 30.26 6.93
CA TRP A 270 -14.61 31.08 5.96
C TRP A 270 -15.40 32.29 5.44
N GLY A 271 -16.64 32.49 5.89
CA GLY A 271 -17.46 33.64 5.53
C GLY A 271 -18.87 33.30 5.02
N GLU A 272 -19.65 34.35 4.82
CA GLU A 272 -21.03 34.28 4.34
C GLU A 272 -21.12 34.19 2.81
N GLY A 273 -22.21 33.61 2.32
CA GLY A 273 -22.48 33.51 0.88
C GLY A 273 -23.35 32.31 0.51
N ASN A 274 -23.57 32.12 -0.79
CA ASN A 274 -24.05 30.83 -1.28
C ASN A 274 -22.96 29.76 -1.10
N TYR A 275 -23.35 28.49 -1.15
CA TYR A 275 -22.42 27.41 -0.81
C TYR A 275 -21.27 27.29 -1.82
N GLU A 276 -21.44 27.70 -3.09
CA GLU A 276 -20.33 27.79 -4.04
C GLU A 276 -19.27 28.80 -3.59
N LYS A 277 -19.68 29.99 -3.18
CA LYS A 277 -18.76 31.02 -2.69
C LYS A 277 -18.06 30.57 -1.41
N GLN A 278 -18.78 29.91 -0.51
CA GLN A 278 -18.20 29.37 0.72
C GLN A 278 -17.13 28.30 0.45
N LEU A 279 -17.37 27.42 -0.53
CA LEU A 279 -16.36 26.44 -0.94
C LEU A 279 -15.15 27.09 -1.63
N GLU A 280 -15.35 28.15 -2.40
CA GLU A 280 -14.27 28.94 -2.99
C GLU A 280 -13.38 29.58 -1.90
N LEU A 281 -13.98 30.17 -0.87
CA LEU A 281 -13.25 30.76 0.25
C LEU A 281 -12.45 29.70 1.04
N ALA A 282 -13.03 28.52 1.24
CA ALA A 282 -12.32 27.38 1.84
C ALA A 282 -11.14 26.93 0.96
N TRP A 283 -11.31 26.95 -0.37
CA TRP A 283 -10.25 26.62 -1.32
C TRP A 283 -9.11 27.63 -1.29
N ASP A 284 -9.40 28.93 -1.21
CA ASP A 284 -8.39 29.98 -1.10
C ASP A 284 -7.56 29.81 0.19
N SER A 285 -8.21 29.49 1.31
CA SER A 285 -7.55 29.14 2.57
C SER A 285 -6.62 27.93 2.43
N PHE A 286 -7.10 26.83 1.85
CA PHE A 286 -6.29 25.63 1.61
C PHE A 286 -5.08 25.89 0.70
N LYS A 287 -5.29 26.68 -0.36
CA LYS A 287 -4.23 27.03 -1.32
C LYS A 287 -3.16 27.90 -0.67
N ALA A 288 -3.55 28.87 0.15
CA ALA A 288 -2.62 29.69 0.91
C ALA A 288 -1.77 28.82 1.86
N TRP A 289 -2.42 27.94 2.63
CA TRP A 289 -1.74 26.99 3.51
C TRP A 289 -0.76 26.08 2.78
N CYS A 290 -1.12 25.60 1.58
CA CYS A 290 -0.22 24.79 0.75
C CYS A 290 1.06 25.54 0.36
N VAL A 291 0.95 26.82 0.00
CA VAL A 291 2.10 27.66 -0.36
C VAL A 291 3.00 27.87 0.86
N GLU A 292 2.41 28.26 1.99
CA GLU A 292 3.12 28.51 3.25
C GLU A 292 3.87 27.26 3.74
N ASN A 293 3.24 26.09 3.66
CA ASN A 293 3.80 24.82 4.15
C ASN A 293 4.59 24.05 3.08
N SER A 294 4.87 24.67 1.92
CA SER A 294 5.57 24.03 0.78
C SER A 294 4.97 22.68 0.38
N ARG A 295 3.64 22.57 0.42
CA ARG A 295 2.90 21.37 0.02
C ARG A 295 2.38 21.50 -1.40
N SER A 296 2.41 20.39 -2.13
CA SER A 296 1.81 20.29 -3.47
C SER A 296 0.55 19.43 -3.43
N THR A 297 -0.50 19.86 -4.12
CA THR A 297 -1.77 19.14 -4.24
C THR A 297 -2.14 18.97 -5.72
N THR A 298 -2.94 17.95 -6.03
CA THR A 298 -3.53 17.76 -7.37
C THR A 298 -4.98 18.19 -7.47
N ILE A 299 -5.57 18.60 -6.35
CA ILE A 299 -6.85 19.29 -6.29
C ILE A 299 -6.68 20.66 -6.97
N MET A 300 -7.68 21.07 -7.74
CA MET A 300 -7.65 22.34 -8.47
C MET A 300 -8.61 23.40 -7.90
N GLU A 301 -9.63 22.95 -7.18
CA GLU A 301 -10.70 23.76 -6.59
C GLU A 301 -11.49 22.91 -5.59
N PHE A 302 -12.21 23.55 -4.66
CA PHE A 302 -13.32 22.91 -3.95
C PHE A 302 -14.63 23.29 -4.65
N SER A 303 -15.16 22.36 -5.44
CA SER A 303 -16.40 22.56 -6.19
C SER A 303 -17.31 21.34 -6.08
N LYS A 304 -18.58 21.50 -6.49
CA LYS A 304 -19.53 20.38 -6.66
C LYS A 304 -18.91 19.21 -7.43
N LYS A 305 -18.16 19.52 -8.48
CA LYS A 305 -17.54 18.51 -9.35
C LYS A 305 -16.43 17.75 -8.62
N GLU A 306 -15.53 18.47 -7.96
CA GLU A 306 -14.40 17.86 -7.26
C GLU A 306 -14.85 17.04 -6.04
N LEU A 307 -15.81 17.58 -5.26
CA LEU A 307 -16.38 16.91 -4.09
C LEU A 307 -17.47 15.88 -4.44
N LYS A 308 -17.84 15.78 -5.72
CA LYS A 308 -18.90 14.91 -6.27
C LYS A 308 -20.27 15.11 -5.62
N ILE A 309 -20.63 16.37 -5.40
CA ILE A 309 -21.89 16.79 -4.80
C ILE A 309 -22.84 17.22 -5.92
N VAL A 310 -24.00 16.57 -6.01
CA VAL A 310 -25.09 16.99 -6.93
C VAL A 310 -25.94 18.07 -6.26
N SER A 311 -26.28 17.84 -4.99
CA SER A 311 -27.01 18.76 -4.11
C SER A 311 -26.52 18.59 -2.67
N LEU A 312 -26.88 19.50 -1.77
CA LEU A 312 -26.58 19.37 -0.34
C LEU A 312 -27.31 18.18 0.35
N GLN A 313 -28.16 17.47 -0.39
CA GLN A 313 -28.78 16.20 0.03
C GLN A 313 -27.98 14.98 -0.41
N THR A 314 -26.91 15.17 -1.18
CA THR A 314 -26.01 14.11 -1.63
C THR A 314 -24.76 14.09 -0.76
N PHE A 315 -24.35 12.91 -0.32
CA PHE A 315 -23.10 12.71 0.40
C PHE A 315 -21.88 13.12 -0.44
N PRO A 316 -20.98 13.98 0.06
CA PRO A 316 -19.69 14.27 -0.56
C PRO A 316 -18.82 13.01 -0.68
N ARG A 317 -18.12 12.80 -1.81
CA ARG A 317 -17.38 11.55 -2.12
C ARG A 317 -16.07 11.72 -2.90
N GLY A 318 -15.49 12.92 -2.88
CA GLY A 318 -14.45 13.29 -3.81
C GLY A 318 -13.40 14.19 -3.18
N LEU A 319 -12.13 13.84 -3.39
CA LEU A 319 -11.00 14.66 -2.97
C LEU A 319 -9.71 14.17 -3.63
N GLY A 320 -9.38 14.67 -4.82
CA GLY A 320 -8.08 14.45 -5.46
C GLY A 320 -7.55 13.00 -5.47
N LYS A 321 -6.23 12.85 -5.36
CA LYS A 321 -5.46 11.59 -5.20
C LYS A 321 -5.41 11.15 -3.75
N GLY A 322 -4.96 9.91 -3.49
CA GLY A 322 -4.78 9.44 -2.11
C GLY A 322 -3.77 10.29 -1.31
N SER A 323 -2.76 10.84 -1.99
CA SER A 323 -1.81 11.80 -1.39
C SER A 323 -2.47 13.12 -1.00
N ASP A 324 -3.47 13.58 -1.77
CA ASP A 324 -4.15 14.85 -1.48
C ASP A 324 -4.98 14.74 -0.20
N SER A 325 -5.45 13.55 0.17
CA SER A 325 -6.12 13.31 1.44
C SER A 325 -5.23 13.62 2.64
N ALA A 326 -3.94 13.27 2.58
CA ALA A 326 -3.00 13.60 3.65
C ALA A 326 -2.74 15.12 3.74
N VAL A 327 -2.64 15.79 2.59
CA VAL A 327 -2.43 17.25 2.53
C VAL A 327 -3.65 18.01 3.05
N VAL A 328 -4.87 17.59 2.67
CA VAL A 328 -6.11 18.20 3.17
C VAL A 328 -6.35 17.86 4.63
N GLY A 329 -6.06 16.64 5.06
CA GLY A 329 -6.13 16.25 6.47
C GLY A 329 -5.25 17.13 7.35
N ALA A 330 -4.00 17.38 6.95
CA ALA A 330 -3.08 18.26 7.67
C ALA A 330 -3.52 19.73 7.69
N TRP A 331 -4.08 20.24 6.58
CA TRP A 331 -4.67 21.59 6.55
C TRP A 331 -5.88 21.70 7.49
N LEU A 332 -6.78 20.72 7.46
CA LEU A 332 -7.94 20.70 8.36
C LEU A 332 -7.53 20.63 9.83
N GLU A 333 -6.45 19.91 10.17
CA GLU A 333 -5.91 19.89 11.53
C GLU A 333 -5.49 21.29 11.96
N THR A 334 -4.75 22.03 11.10
CA THR A 334 -4.40 23.44 11.38
C THR A 334 -5.64 24.31 11.59
N VAL A 335 -6.62 24.21 10.68
CA VAL A 335 -7.87 24.98 10.77
C VAL A 335 -8.64 24.66 12.05
N LEU A 336 -8.76 23.39 12.42
CA LEU A 336 -9.52 22.94 13.60
C LEU A 336 -8.78 23.25 14.90
N ASP A 337 -7.45 23.24 14.90
CA ASP A 337 -6.64 23.60 16.05
C ASP A 337 -6.80 25.08 16.42
N ASP A 338 -6.81 25.96 15.43
CA ASP A 338 -6.97 27.41 15.61
C ASP A 338 -8.42 27.85 15.82
N LEU A 339 -9.40 26.99 15.54
CA LEU A 339 -10.82 27.34 15.63
C LEU A 339 -11.30 27.34 17.09
N PRO A 340 -11.74 28.49 17.66
CA PRO A 340 -12.38 28.51 18.97
C PRO A 340 -13.79 27.93 18.86
N ILE A 341 -13.92 26.60 18.97
CA ILE A 341 -15.15 25.84 18.69
C ILE A 341 -16.39 26.43 19.37
N ASP A 342 -16.26 26.87 20.62
CA ASP A 342 -17.37 27.39 21.42
C ASP A 342 -17.87 28.77 20.95
N GLN A 343 -17.08 29.46 20.13
CA GLN A 343 -17.35 30.81 19.62
C GLN A 343 -17.76 30.82 18.15
N VAL A 344 -17.80 29.65 17.48
CA VAL A 344 -18.18 29.59 16.06
C VAL A 344 -19.66 29.96 15.91
N PRO A 345 -20.01 30.99 15.11
CA PRO A 345 -21.39 31.45 14.97
C PRO A 345 -22.18 30.51 14.07
N VAL A 346 -22.72 29.45 14.67
CA VAL A 346 -23.52 28.41 13.99
C VAL A 346 -25.01 28.59 14.23
N ALA A 347 -25.84 28.19 13.27
CA ALA A 347 -27.30 28.35 13.36
C ALA A 347 -27.96 27.54 14.49
N SER A 348 -27.34 26.42 14.89
CA SER A 348 -27.79 25.55 15.99
C SER A 348 -26.56 25.09 16.79
N PRO A 349 -26.11 25.88 17.77
CA PRO A 349 -24.92 25.59 18.59
C PRO A 349 -24.97 24.22 19.26
N GLU A 350 -26.10 23.85 19.81
CA GLU A 350 -26.37 22.55 20.45
C GLU A 350 -26.15 21.37 19.49
N THR A 351 -26.30 21.60 18.19
CA THR A 351 -26.10 20.58 17.16
C THR A 351 -24.68 20.61 16.61
N TYR A 352 -24.20 21.78 16.18
CA TYR A 352 -22.97 21.87 15.39
C TYR A 352 -21.70 21.92 16.25
N GLN A 353 -21.77 22.43 17.49
CA GLN A 353 -20.58 22.44 18.35
C GLN A 353 -20.12 21.02 18.74
N PRO A 354 -21.00 20.09 19.16
CA PRO A 354 -20.59 18.70 19.38
C PRO A 354 -19.95 18.06 18.14
N MET A 355 -20.54 18.30 16.95
CA MET A 355 -19.99 17.80 15.69
C MET A 355 -18.60 18.40 15.40
N LEU A 356 -18.38 19.69 15.66
CA LEU A 356 -17.07 20.33 15.53
C LEU A 356 -16.03 19.71 16.48
N ARG A 357 -16.40 19.42 17.73
CA ARG A 357 -15.49 18.76 18.71
C ARG A 357 -15.09 17.36 18.25
N VAL A 358 -16.07 16.56 17.79
CA VAL A 358 -15.81 15.20 17.26
C VAL A 358 -14.97 15.28 15.99
N LEU A 359 -15.23 16.24 15.10
CA LEU A 359 -14.45 16.45 13.89
C LEU A 359 -12.99 16.81 14.21
N LYS A 360 -12.74 17.74 15.14
CA LYS A 360 -11.39 18.08 15.61
C LYS A 360 -10.66 16.86 16.16
N TRP A 361 -11.30 16.13 17.06
CA TRP A 361 -10.73 14.91 17.64
C TRP A 361 -10.42 13.84 16.58
N GLY A 362 -11.37 13.51 15.72
CA GLY A 362 -11.21 12.49 14.68
C GLY A 362 -10.17 12.85 13.63
N ASN A 363 -10.11 14.12 13.21
CA ASN A 363 -9.13 14.59 12.23
C ASN A 363 -7.70 14.53 12.81
N LYS A 364 -7.52 14.97 14.06
CA LYS A 364 -6.25 14.85 14.78
C LYS A 364 -5.81 13.39 14.90
N ALA A 365 -6.68 12.51 15.39
CA ALA A 365 -6.39 11.07 15.51
C ALA A 365 -6.03 10.44 14.16
N THR A 366 -6.74 10.81 13.08
CA THR A 366 -6.41 10.34 11.73
C THR A 366 -4.99 10.74 11.31
N ASN A 367 -4.61 12.00 11.56
CA ASN A 367 -3.29 12.49 11.20
C ASN A 367 -2.19 11.92 12.10
N ASP A 368 -2.42 11.79 13.42
CA ASP A 368 -1.49 11.15 14.35
C ASP A 368 -1.25 9.69 13.96
N PHE A 369 -2.31 8.92 13.68
CA PHE A 369 -2.22 7.55 13.18
C PHE A 369 -1.30 7.46 11.96
N PHE A 370 -1.56 8.26 10.92
CA PHE A 370 -0.76 8.20 9.70
C PHE A 370 0.64 8.77 9.86
N ARG A 371 0.85 9.77 10.74
CA ARG A 371 2.19 10.26 11.08
C ARG A 371 3.01 9.17 11.76
N THR A 372 2.39 8.36 12.63
CA THR A 372 3.05 7.24 13.31
C THR A 372 3.32 6.08 12.35
N VAL A 373 2.32 5.65 11.57
CA VAL A 373 2.46 4.53 10.62
C VAL A 373 3.42 4.86 9.47
N TYR A 374 3.57 6.14 9.11
CA TYR A 374 4.45 6.59 8.01
C TYR A 374 5.66 7.39 8.47
N GLN A 375 6.01 7.34 9.75
CA GLN A 375 7.19 8.03 10.27
C GLN A 375 8.45 7.55 9.53
N LYS A 376 9.27 8.49 9.02
CA LYS A 376 10.54 8.15 8.37
C LYS A 376 11.55 7.69 9.42
N GLY A 377 12.18 6.54 9.23
CA GLY A 377 13.33 6.07 10.02
C GLY A 377 13.11 4.71 10.67
N ASP A 378 11.85 4.35 10.97
CA ASP A 378 11.45 3.11 11.67
C ASP A 378 10.48 2.27 10.83
N ASN A 379 10.67 2.30 9.51
CA ASN A 379 9.59 1.98 8.59
C ASN A 379 9.20 0.51 8.58
N LEU A 380 10.15 -0.41 8.86
CA LEU A 380 9.87 -1.84 8.81
C LEU A 380 9.12 -2.32 10.06
N TRP A 381 9.38 -1.66 11.19
CA TRP A 381 9.11 -2.16 12.52
C TRP A 381 8.74 -1.00 13.44
N ILE A 382 7.46 -0.85 13.78
CA ILE A 382 7.00 0.21 14.68
C ILE A 382 7.24 -0.22 16.13
N HIS A 383 7.96 0.60 16.92
CA HIS A 383 8.18 0.36 18.34
C HIS A 383 6.86 0.20 19.12
N ARG A 384 6.82 -0.68 20.14
CA ARG A 384 5.61 -1.03 20.90
C ARG A 384 4.79 0.16 21.39
N SER A 385 5.44 1.16 21.99
CA SER A 385 4.74 2.35 22.50
C SER A 385 4.04 3.12 21.38
N ARG A 386 4.76 3.35 20.27
CA ARG A 386 4.23 4.02 19.07
C ARG A 386 3.15 3.19 18.38
N ALA A 387 3.28 1.87 18.41
CA ALA A 387 2.27 0.96 17.94
C ALA A 387 0.97 1.04 18.76
N ALA A 388 1.07 1.15 20.08
CA ALA A 388 -0.08 1.34 20.96
C ALA A 388 -0.76 2.69 20.68
N GLU A 389 0.02 3.78 20.56
CA GLU A 389 -0.48 5.10 20.15
C GLU A 389 -1.23 5.02 18.80
N ALA A 390 -0.62 4.41 17.79
CA ALA A 390 -1.27 4.24 16.48
C ALA A 390 -2.57 3.42 16.56
N VAL A 391 -2.64 2.43 17.44
CA VAL A 391 -3.86 1.64 17.63
C VAL A 391 -4.96 2.50 18.26
N GLU A 392 -4.63 3.26 19.30
CA GLU A 392 -5.57 4.19 19.95
C GLU A 392 -6.08 5.24 18.96
N ASP A 393 -5.17 5.85 18.20
CA ASP A 393 -5.51 6.81 17.14
C ASP A 393 -6.39 6.16 16.05
N CYS A 394 -6.11 4.90 15.71
CA CYS A 394 -6.89 4.15 14.73
C CYS A 394 -8.33 3.92 15.20
N TRP A 395 -8.52 3.62 16.48
CA TRP A 395 -9.83 3.50 17.08
C TRP A 395 -10.56 4.84 17.09
N ALA A 396 -9.90 5.87 17.63
CA ALA A 396 -10.42 7.22 17.72
C ALA A 396 -10.89 7.75 16.35
N MET A 397 -10.12 7.55 15.28
CA MET A 397 -10.57 7.99 13.94
C MET A 397 -11.83 7.24 13.45
N THR A 398 -11.95 5.94 13.72
CA THR A 398 -13.13 5.16 13.28
C THR A 398 -14.37 5.47 14.11
N GLU A 399 -14.20 5.70 15.41
CA GLU A 399 -15.28 6.12 16.32
C GLU A 399 -15.77 7.53 15.99
N ALA A 400 -14.85 8.48 15.76
CA ALA A 400 -15.20 9.83 15.36
C ALA A 400 -16.01 9.85 14.06
N PHE A 401 -15.61 9.08 13.05
CA PHE A 401 -16.39 8.96 11.81
C PHE A 401 -17.80 8.40 12.09
N GLY A 402 -17.90 7.33 12.90
CA GLY A 402 -19.19 6.73 13.26
C GLY A 402 -20.09 7.70 14.01
N ALA A 403 -19.54 8.47 14.94
CA ALA A 403 -20.25 9.50 15.69
C ALA A 403 -20.73 10.63 14.78
N LEU A 404 -19.88 11.14 13.88
CA LEU A 404 -20.26 12.17 12.89
C LEU A 404 -21.36 11.68 11.96
N ALA A 405 -21.30 10.44 11.49
CA ALA A 405 -22.35 9.83 10.67
C ALA A 405 -23.68 9.71 11.43
N SER A 406 -23.64 9.32 12.71
CA SER A 406 -24.82 9.25 13.57
C SER A 406 -25.45 10.64 13.80
N MET A 407 -24.63 11.62 14.21
CA MET A 407 -25.07 13.00 14.44
C MET A 407 -25.63 13.63 13.16
N ALA A 408 -24.96 13.44 12.02
CA ALA A 408 -25.46 13.94 10.74
C ALA A 408 -26.82 13.31 10.37
N LYS A 409 -27.00 12.00 10.58
CA LYS A 409 -28.29 11.33 10.36
C LYS A 409 -29.39 11.88 11.27
N GLN A 410 -29.11 12.07 12.56
CA GLN A 410 -30.07 12.64 13.53
C GLN A 410 -30.55 14.05 13.11
N ASN A 411 -29.65 14.81 12.50
CA ASN A 411 -29.91 16.18 12.04
C ASN A 411 -30.28 16.29 10.55
N GLN A 412 -30.58 15.16 9.91
CA GLN A 412 -30.98 15.10 8.50
C GLN A 412 -29.96 15.74 7.54
N LEU A 413 -28.67 15.63 7.87
CA LEU A 413 -27.55 16.12 7.07
C LEU A 413 -26.94 14.98 6.24
N SER A 414 -26.85 15.17 4.92
CA SER A 414 -26.19 14.23 4.01
C SER A 414 -24.68 14.47 3.93
N LEU A 415 -23.97 14.25 5.04
CA LEU A 415 -22.53 14.51 5.15
C LEU A 415 -21.73 13.21 5.23
N TRP A 416 -21.73 12.50 6.35
CA TRP A 416 -20.94 11.26 6.51
C TRP A 416 -21.78 10.02 6.20
N TYR A 417 -21.30 9.20 5.26
CA TYR A 417 -21.94 7.93 4.87
C TYR A 417 -21.10 6.74 5.34
N MET A 418 -21.71 5.83 6.11
CA MET A 418 -21.04 4.63 6.61
C MET A 418 -20.67 3.68 5.47
N ARG A 419 -19.37 3.53 5.22
CA ARG A 419 -18.83 2.54 4.27
C ARG A 419 -18.39 1.26 4.98
N PRO A 420 -18.55 0.08 4.33
CA PRO A 420 -17.98 -1.17 4.83
C PRO A 420 -16.46 -1.11 5.08
N LYS A 421 -15.75 -0.22 4.37
CA LYS A 421 -14.30 -0.03 4.55
C LYS A 421 -13.92 0.52 5.93
N ILE A 422 -14.82 1.18 6.65
CA ILE A 422 -14.57 1.63 8.04
C ILE A 422 -14.44 0.41 8.93
N HIS A 423 -15.31 -0.57 8.77
CA HIS A 423 -15.21 -1.84 9.48
C HIS A 423 -13.89 -2.56 9.18
N MET A 424 -13.44 -2.52 7.92
CA MET A 424 -12.13 -3.06 7.56
C MET A 424 -10.97 -2.30 8.24
N MET A 425 -11.11 -0.99 8.47
CA MET A 425 -10.13 -0.22 9.26
C MET A 425 -10.18 -0.60 10.74
N GLN A 426 -11.35 -0.88 11.31
CA GLN A 426 -11.45 -1.38 12.69
C GLN A 426 -10.68 -2.71 12.87
N HIS A 427 -10.71 -3.59 11.85
CA HIS A 427 -9.87 -4.79 11.86
C HIS A 427 -8.37 -4.47 11.83
N VAL A 428 -7.95 -3.40 11.14
CA VAL A 428 -6.55 -2.93 11.20
C VAL A 428 -6.19 -2.51 12.63
N GLY A 429 -7.06 -1.74 13.29
CA GLY A 429 -6.89 -1.35 14.70
C GLY A 429 -6.84 -2.57 15.63
N LEU A 430 -7.79 -3.51 15.51
CA LEU A 430 -7.87 -4.75 16.29
C LEU A 430 -6.67 -5.68 16.09
N LEU A 431 -6.16 -5.82 14.88
CA LEU A 431 -4.96 -6.62 14.61
C LEU A 431 -3.73 -5.97 15.25
N GLY A 432 -3.69 -4.63 15.33
CA GLY A 432 -2.73 -3.92 16.16
C GLY A 432 -2.89 -4.25 17.65
N CYS A 433 -4.12 -4.24 18.19
CA CYS A 433 -4.40 -4.60 19.58
C CYS A 433 -3.94 -6.02 19.93
N ASN A 434 -4.25 -7.02 19.09
CA ASN A 434 -3.90 -8.42 19.37
C ASN A 434 -2.37 -8.64 19.46
N ILE A 435 -1.58 -7.86 18.72
CA ILE A 435 -0.12 -7.87 18.84
C ILE A 435 0.32 -7.23 20.16
N VAL A 436 -0.37 -6.18 20.62
CA VAL A 436 -0.04 -5.48 21.89
C VAL A 436 -0.48 -6.27 23.14
N GLU A 437 -1.62 -6.96 23.08
CA GLU A 437 -2.30 -7.62 24.21
C GLU A 437 -1.79 -9.06 24.48
N ILE A 438 -1.49 -9.84 23.43
CA ILE A 438 -0.78 -11.14 23.56
C ILE A 438 0.59 -10.96 24.26
N LEU A 439 1.13 -9.74 24.26
CA LEU A 439 2.40 -9.41 24.89
C LEU A 439 2.27 -8.81 26.31
N ALA A 440 1.13 -8.22 26.68
CA ALA A 440 0.89 -7.74 28.04
C ALA A 440 0.74 -8.92 29.03
N SER A 441 0.04 -9.97 28.63
CA SER A 441 -0.16 -11.19 29.43
C SER A 441 1.13 -11.99 29.71
N ARG A 442 2.20 -11.79 28.93
CA ARG A 442 3.51 -12.45 29.14
C ARG A 442 4.49 -11.64 30.00
N SER A 443 4.14 -10.40 30.38
CA SER A 443 5.02 -9.48 31.13
C SER A 443 4.84 -9.50 32.66
N ASN A 444 3.98 -10.36 33.21
CA ASN A 444 3.90 -10.61 34.66
C ASN A 444 5.09 -11.44 35.22
N HIS A 445 6.18 -11.58 34.45
CA HIS A 445 7.46 -12.04 34.97
C HIS A 445 8.46 -10.90 34.90
N THR A 446 8.78 -10.37 36.07
CA THR A 446 9.76 -9.32 36.33
C THR A 446 11.12 -9.72 35.80
N TYR A 447 11.50 -9.23 34.62
CA TYR A 447 12.88 -9.08 34.22
C TYR A 447 13.06 -7.76 33.46
N GLY A 448 13.98 -6.94 33.98
CA GLY A 448 14.43 -5.72 33.31
C GLY A 448 15.24 -6.06 32.06
N SER A 449 14.84 -5.48 30.94
CA SER A 449 15.71 -5.01 29.85
C SER A 449 14.84 -4.48 28.70
N ASN A 450 15.28 -3.37 28.11
CA ASN A 450 14.76 -2.78 26.89
C ASN A 450 14.60 -3.85 25.81
N SER A 451 13.38 -4.31 25.60
CA SER A 451 13.06 -5.19 24.49
C SER A 451 12.24 -4.39 23.50
N ASP A 452 12.86 -4.08 22.36
CA ASP A 452 12.18 -3.48 21.23
C ASP A 452 11.20 -4.52 20.64
N PHE A 453 9.95 -4.10 20.41
CA PHE A 453 8.92 -4.95 19.80
C PHE A 453 8.23 -4.20 18.66
N HIS A 454 7.72 -4.96 17.68
CA HIS A 454 7.55 -4.44 16.32
C HIS A 454 6.24 -4.86 15.64
N LEU A 455 5.55 -3.88 15.07
CA LEU A 455 4.44 -4.07 14.11
C LEU A 455 4.95 -3.96 12.67
N PHE A 456 4.48 -4.85 11.80
CA PHE A 456 4.87 -4.92 10.39
C PHE A 456 3.78 -4.33 9.48
N PHE A 457 4.09 -3.22 8.82
CA PHE A 457 3.26 -2.64 7.77
C PHE A 457 4.07 -2.50 6.48
N SER A 458 3.49 -2.85 5.33
CA SER A 458 4.10 -2.65 4.01
C SER A 458 3.40 -1.51 3.30
N TRP A 459 4.10 -0.39 3.01
CA TRP A 459 3.50 0.66 2.18
C TRP A 459 4.46 1.67 1.50
N LYS A 460 3.90 2.47 0.57
CA LYS A 460 4.48 3.43 -0.40
C LYS A 460 3.94 4.87 -0.22
N ILE A 461 4.81 5.86 0.05
CA ILE A 461 4.63 7.26 -0.40
C ILE A 461 5.82 7.62 -1.30
N GLY A 462 5.56 7.85 -2.58
CA GLY A 462 6.54 8.50 -3.45
C GLY A 462 6.34 10.01 -3.43
N GLU A 463 7.27 10.77 -2.85
CA GLU A 463 7.44 12.19 -3.18
C GLU A 463 7.87 12.26 -4.66
N LYS A 464 7.02 12.85 -5.51
CA LYS A 464 7.17 13.02 -6.97
C LYS A 464 6.98 11.76 -7.84
N ALA A 465 5.72 11.35 -8.06
CA ALA A 465 5.31 10.77 -9.35
C ALA A 465 3.78 10.86 -9.57
N TRP A 466 3.39 11.06 -10.83
CA TRP A 466 2.12 11.63 -11.27
C TRP A 466 0.99 10.61 -11.57
N TYR A 467 -0.24 11.00 -11.18
CA TYR A 467 -1.59 10.67 -11.76
C TYR A 467 -2.34 9.44 -11.21
N GLN A 468 -3.67 9.46 -11.36
CA GLN A 468 -4.70 9.18 -10.35
C GLN A 468 -5.45 7.85 -10.56
N GLN A 469 -5.92 7.28 -9.44
CA GLN A 469 -6.94 6.24 -9.23
C GLN A 469 -6.59 4.80 -9.64
N THR A 470 -6.40 3.92 -8.65
CA THR A 470 -6.10 2.49 -8.82
C THR A 470 -6.76 1.65 -7.72
N SER A 471 -6.95 0.37 -7.99
CA SER A 471 -7.02 -0.69 -6.99
C SER A 471 -5.66 -1.36 -6.97
N SER A 472 -4.92 -1.22 -5.88
CA SER A 472 -3.73 -2.03 -5.63
C SER A 472 -4.09 -3.17 -4.70
N GLN A 473 -3.68 -4.38 -5.04
CA GLN A 473 -3.61 -5.49 -4.11
C GLN A 473 -2.13 -5.72 -3.82
N THR A 474 -1.74 -5.51 -2.57
CA THR A 474 -0.43 -5.96 -2.09
C THR A 474 -0.64 -7.31 -1.44
N VAL A 475 -0.05 -8.35 -2.01
CA VAL A 475 0.02 -9.67 -1.40
C VAL A 475 1.43 -9.80 -0.85
N LEU A 476 1.54 -10.06 0.45
CA LEU A 476 2.81 -10.48 1.00
C LEU A 476 3.00 -11.95 0.64
N ALA A 477 3.87 -12.24 -0.33
CA ALA A 477 4.29 -13.59 -0.65
C ALA A 477 5.64 -13.84 0.04
N ILE A 478 5.61 -14.57 1.14
CA ILE A 478 6.81 -14.93 1.89
C ILE A 478 7.41 -16.16 1.22
N LEU A 479 8.62 -16.03 0.66
CA LEU A 479 9.31 -17.14 -0.01
C LEU A 479 10.55 -17.53 0.78
N GLY A 480 10.62 -18.80 1.18
CA GLY A 480 11.78 -19.52 1.74
C GLY A 480 13.00 -19.55 0.82
N TRP A 481 14.22 -19.39 1.34
CA TRP A 481 15.46 -19.63 0.56
C TRP A 481 16.51 -20.40 1.39
N ARG A 482 17.51 -20.98 0.70
CA ARG A 482 18.70 -21.66 1.24
C ARG A 482 19.96 -21.23 0.49
N CYS A 483 20.97 -20.76 1.22
CA CYS A 483 22.31 -20.46 0.70
C CYS A 483 23.27 -21.63 0.94
N PRO A 484 24.06 -22.05 -0.05
CA PRO A 484 25.12 -23.04 0.16
C PRO A 484 26.23 -22.51 1.08
N THR A 485 26.71 -23.37 1.98
CA THR A 485 27.81 -23.10 2.94
C THR A 485 29.21 -23.39 2.40
N LYS A 486 29.43 -23.44 1.08
CA LYS A 486 30.76 -23.71 0.50
C LYS A 486 31.12 -22.77 -0.64
N TRP A 487 31.65 -21.61 -0.28
CA TRP A 487 32.55 -20.86 -1.15
C TRP A 487 33.97 -21.35 -0.86
N LYS A 488 34.56 -22.08 -1.81
CA LYS A 488 36.02 -22.25 -1.83
C LYS A 488 36.59 -20.96 -2.38
N THR A 489 37.30 -20.22 -1.54
CA THR A 489 38.20 -19.14 -1.96
C THR A 489 39.11 -19.64 -3.08
N ARG A 490 39.22 -18.86 -4.15
CA ARG A 490 40.33 -18.95 -5.10
C ARG A 490 41.38 -17.93 -4.71
#